data_AF-A0A9E0X682-F1
#
_entry.id   AF-A0A9E0X682-F1
#
_cell.length_a   1.000
_cell.length_b   1.000
_cell.length_c   1.000
_cell.angle_alpha   90.00
_cell.angle_beta   90.00
_cell.angle_gamma   90.00
#
_symmetry.space_group_name_H-M   'P 1'
#
loop_
_entity.id
_entity.type
_entity.pdbx_description
1 polymer ?
#
loop_
_entity_poly.entity_id
_entity_poly.type
_entity_poly.pdbx_seq_one_letter_code
_entity_poly.pdbx_strand_id
1 'polypeptide(L)'
;MPSIFLEMAGKHVGVNVFSEAFVWNSRFSMGRFGAFLGGGAKGRQTLLEAVVLGPLTSEQRSVIFPTAFHPGSDQSLERDQCTYQAIADAVARTCKLPDGAVDEKFVKQTANALSELTGSSVAEHRAADPMRFTRTVWLFSYLKKMRGPGIVGMLKPPGTGAKLSLEITNPYPLGTQNEKRAQFADVATYLSLQLPAEMRERIDSCLPLLMPAMERFIEAIKREARSRTEGQQDRSGAVMQDRLQLAKLYYQKHLDELRTLADQSVKPFDETLYIHARTLELRHYAEFRTILKRMPAQRPELAQLWVRGLMEAPPQRIDAIDAEYSVESYRSVAKALFNRSVDKNEVLKATQLARHVLRHHLPFVRQDPLALEKPIEFATMFAAVIYSLKLGEDQAAHNYNPHVYGQGRVPTSLVSAIKGNPNDRHEEFEHMIVDAVDWYRATLLCGLDIYRELLEMRDVVEQGVARLCATNDLVVMEKALSLINQVPSVHAWQH
;
A
#
# COMPACT_ATOMS: atom_id res chain seq x y z
N MET A 1 -29.58 -1.28 17.63
CA MET A 1 -28.29 -1.64 18.29
C MET A 1 -27.09 -0.72 17.97
N PRO A 2 -27.01 0.06 16.88
CA PRO A 2 -25.85 0.95 16.63
C PRO A 2 -25.71 2.19 17.55
N SER A 3 -26.80 2.73 18.13
CA SER A 3 -26.75 4.07 18.77
C SER A 3 -25.97 4.12 20.08
N ILE A 4 -26.09 3.11 20.95
CA ILE A 4 -25.41 3.08 22.27
C ILE A 4 -23.88 3.07 22.09
N PHE A 5 -23.37 2.33 21.12
CA PHE A 5 -21.93 2.27 20.85
C PHE A 5 -21.38 3.58 20.27
N LEU A 6 -22.12 4.24 19.40
CA LEU A 6 -21.74 5.55 18.86
C LEU A 6 -21.79 6.66 19.92
N GLU A 7 -22.74 6.59 20.85
CA GLU A 7 -22.79 7.48 22.03
C GLU A 7 -21.61 7.25 22.98
N MET A 8 -21.21 6.00 23.22
CA MET A 8 -20.01 5.68 23.99
C MET A 8 -18.74 6.17 23.31
N ALA A 9 -18.64 6.04 21.99
CA ALA A 9 -17.54 6.60 21.20
C ALA A 9 -17.48 8.13 21.32
N GLY A 10 -18.62 8.82 21.26
CA GLY A 10 -18.71 10.27 21.44
C GLY A 10 -18.24 10.74 22.82
N LYS A 11 -18.54 9.97 23.88
CA LYS A 11 -18.01 10.25 25.23
C LYS A 11 -16.49 10.11 25.30
N HIS A 12 -15.91 9.16 24.56
CA HIS A 12 -14.45 8.96 24.52
C HIS A 12 -13.74 10.07 23.72
N VAL A 13 -14.33 10.54 22.61
CA VAL A 13 -13.76 11.61 21.77
C VAL A 13 -14.03 13.01 22.36
N GLY A 14 -14.99 13.15 23.29
CA GLY A 14 -15.32 14.40 23.96
C GLY A 14 -16.17 15.37 23.11
N VAL A 15 -16.90 14.85 22.12
CA VAL A 15 -17.80 15.61 21.26
C VAL A 15 -18.95 14.73 20.79
N ASN A 16 -20.12 15.32 20.54
CA ASN A 16 -21.21 14.61 19.90
C ASN A 16 -20.78 14.15 18.50
N VAL A 17 -20.80 12.83 18.25
CA VAL A 17 -20.42 12.24 16.95
C VAL A 17 -21.34 12.69 15.81
N PHE A 18 -22.58 13.06 16.10
CA PHE A 18 -23.53 13.60 15.12
C PHE A 18 -23.48 15.13 15.05
N SER A 19 -22.28 15.72 15.04
CA SER A 19 -22.09 17.17 14.93
C SER A 19 -21.17 17.56 13.79
N GLU A 20 -21.39 18.74 13.21
CA GLU A 20 -20.49 19.36 12.23
C GLU A 20 -19.04 19.42 12.78
N ALA A 21 -18.88 19.75 14.06
CA ALA A 21 -17.59 19.83 14.71
C ALA A 21 -16.86 18.48 14.71
N PHE A 22 -17.54 17.37 15.03
CA PHE A 22 -16.93 16.05 14.98
C PHE A 22 -16.56 15.65 13.56
N VAL A 23 -17.43 15.90 12.58
CA VAL A 23 -17.19 15.50 11.19
C VAL A 23 -16.04 16.31 10.60
N TRP A 24 -16.07 17.64 10.65
CA TRP A 24 -15.17 18.46 9.84
C TRP A 24 -13.86 18.88 10.53
N ASN A 25 -13.85 19.02 11.86
CA ASN A 25 -12.71 19.59 12.58
C ASN A 25 -11.52 18.62 12.64
N SER A 26 -10.33 19.09 12.23
CA SER A 26 -9.10 18.27 12.20
C SER A 26 -8.68 17.77 13.59
N ARG A 27 -9.04 18.46 14.68
CA ARG A 27 -8.69 18.02 16.05
C ARG A 27 -9.20 16.63 16.43
N PHE A 28 -10.25 16.17 15.74
CA PHE A 28 -10.85 14.85 16.00
C PHE A 28 -10.43 13.78 14.99
N SER A 29 -9.49 14.06 14.07
CA SER A 29 -9.09 13.09 13.02
C SER A 29 -8.65 11.75 13.60
N MET A 30 -7.84 11.76 14.66
CA MET A 30 -7.41 10.52 15.32
C MET A 30 -8.56 9.76 16.00
N GLY A 31 -9.50 10.49 16.62
CA GLY A 31 -10.70 9.89 17.20
C GLY A 31 -11.64 9.28 16.16
N ARG A 32 -11.67 9.84 14.94
CA ARG A 32 -12.39 9.29 13.79
C ARG A 32 -11.73 8.06 13.18
N PHE A 33 -10.40 7.99 13.24
CA PHE A 33 -9.59 6.95 12.59
C PHE A 33 -9.61 5.59 13.32
N GLY A 34 -9.87 5.57 14.63
CA GLY A 34 -9.85 4.34 15.44
C GLY A 34 -10.78 3.25 14.91
N ALA A 35 -10.27 2.01 14.80
CA ALA A 35 -11.03 0.85 14.33
C ALA A 35 -12.16 0.50 15.31
N PHE A 36 -13.39 0.45 14.81
CA PHE A 36 -14.55 0.01 15.58
C PHE A 36 -14.46 -1.51 15.80
N LEU A 37 -14.43 -1.96 17.06
CA LEU A 37 -14.43 -3.38 17.44
C LEU A 37 -15.81 -4.00 17.14
N GLY A 38 -15.94 -4.62 15.97
CA GLY A 38 -17.20 -5.21 15.48
C GLY A 38 -17.05 -6.19 14.31
N GLY A 39 -16.29 -7.28 14.54
CA GLY A 39 -16.37 -8.61 13.91
C GLY A 39 -16.82 -8.78 12.44
N GLY A 40 -15.86 -9.03 11.55
CA GLY A 40 -16.07 -9.64 10.23
C GLY A 40 -14.95 -9.30 9.23
N ALA A 41 -14.97 -9.90 8.03
CA ALA A 41 -14.02 -9.61 6.94
C ALA A 41 -13.97 -8.11 6.52
N LYS A 42 -14.91 -7.28 7.01
CA LYS A 42 -14.99 -5.82 6.88
C LYS A 42 -14.35 -5.05 8.06
N GLY A 43 -13.30 -5.58 8.70
CA GLY A 43 -12.62 -4.98 9.87
C GLY A 43 -11.87 -3.65 9.62
N ARG A 44 -12.31 -2.81 8.68
CA ARG A 44 -11.61 -1.60 8.19
C ARG A 44 -12.46 -0.32 8.23
N GLN A 45 -13.65 -0.35 8.83
CA GLN A 45 -14.53 0.82 8.90
C GLN A 45 -14.05 1.82 9.96
N THR A 46 -13.92 3.10 9.57
CA THR A 46 -13.60 4.19 10.51
C THR A 46 -14.83 4.65 11.28
N LEU A 47 -14.65 5.29 12.45
CA LEU A 47 -15.78 5.86 13.19
C LEU A 47 -16.49 6.94 12.36
N LEU A 48 -15.76 7.75 11.59
CA LEU A 48 -16.38 8.71 10.68
C LEU A 48 -17.32 8.04 9.69
N GLU A 49 -16.82 7.00 9.02
CA GLU A 49 -17.57 6.24 8.02
C GLU A 49 -18.84 5.63 8.60
N ALA A 50 -18.75 5.03 9.80
CA ALA A 50 -19.91 4.49 10.50
C ALA A 50 -20.97 5.56 10.84
N VAL A 51 -20.53 6.78 11.19
CA VAL A 51 -21.42 7.89 11.51
C VAL A 51 -22.10 8.45 10.26
N VAL A 52 -21.33 8.78 9.23
CA VAL A 52 -21.86 9.55 8.07
C VAL A 52 -22.55 8.69 7.01
N LEU A 53 -22.20 7.40 6.94
CA LEU A 53 -22.85 6.44 6.05
C LEU A 53 -23.91 5.58 6.76
N GLY A 54 -24.03 5.72 8.08
CA GLY A 54 -25.10 5.11 8.86
C GLY A 54 -26.47 5.71 8.53
N PRO A 55 -27.56 5.09 9.03
CA PRO A 55 -28.91 5.62 8.87
C PRO A 55 -29.08 6.91 9.69
N LEU A 56 -28.85 8.05 9.04
CA LEU A 56 -29.07 9.39 9.61
C LEU A 56 -30.50 9.85 9.39
N THR A 57 -31.13 10.39 10.42
CA THR A 57 -32.38 11.16 10.27
C THR A 57 -32.11 12.47 9.52
N SER A 58 -33.14 13.07 8.92
CA SER A 58 -33.01 14.38 8.25
C SER A 58 -32.50 15.47 9.20
N GLU A 59 -32.92 15.44 10.47
CA GLU A 59 -32.43 16.37 11.49
C GLU A 59 -30.92 16.18 11.74
N GLN A 60 -30.47 14.95 12.03
CA GLN A 60 -29.04 14.66 12.22
C GLN A 60 -28.22 15.03 10.99
N ARG A 61 -28.72 14.73 9.79
CA ARG A 61 -28.05 15.06 8.54
C ARG A 61 -27.92 16.57 8.35
N SER A 62 -28.96 17.34 8.67
CA SER A 62 -28.91 18.81 8.61
C SER A 62 -27.94 19.43 9.62
N VAL A 63 -27.74 18.79 10.78
CA VAL A 63 -26.75 19.20 11.78
C VAL A 63 -25.32 18.90 11.32
N ILE A 64 -25.09 17.76 10.67
CA ILE A 64 -23.76 17.35 10.20
C ILE A 64 -23.37 18.07 8.89
N PHE A 65 -24.35 18.30 8.01
CA PHE A 65 -24.19 18.87 6.69
C PHE A 65 -25.11 20.10 6.49
N PRO A 66 -24.88 21.21 7.20
CA PRO A 66 -25.81 22.34 7.24
C PRO A 66 -25.99 23.14 5.94
N THR A 67 -25.17 22.90 4.91
CA THR A 67 -25.17 23.69 3.67
C THR A 67 -25.34 22.80 2.45
N ALA A 68 -25.90 23.32 1.37
CA ALA A 68 -26.04 22.60 0.09
C ALA A 68 -24.70 22.23 -0.59
N PHE A 69 -23.61 22.92 -0.22
CA PHE A 69 -22.26 22.63 -0.72
C PHE A 69 -21.62 21.42 -0.05
N HIS A 70 -22.13 20.99 1.11
CA HIS A 70 -21.63 19.78 1.76
C HIS A 70 -21.95 18.53 0.92
N PRO A 71 -20.98 17.65 0.64
CA PRO A 71 -21.21 16.41 -0.12
C PRO A 71 -22.33 15.53 0.46
N GLY A 72 -22.49 15.47 1.78
CA GLY A 72 -23.54 14.67 2.44
C GLY A 72 -24.91 15.35 2.56
N SER A 73 -25.10 16.53 1.97
CA SER A 73 -26.35 17.30 2.08
C SER A 73 -27.42 16.84 1.10
N ASP A 74 -28.66 16.77 1.59
CA ASP A 74 -29.85 16.51 0.77
C ASP A 74 -30.35 17.77 0.04
N GLN A 75 -29.80 18.94 0.37
CA GLN A 75 -30.20 20.21 -0.26
C GLN A 75 -29.62 20.30 -1.67
N SER A 76 -30.46 20.54 -2.67
CA SER A 76 -30.02 20.74 -4.05
C SER A 76 -29.27 22.08 -4.21
N LEU A 77 -28.32 22.11 -5.14
CA LEU A 77 -27.64 23.31 -5.60
C LEU A 77 -28.34 23.87 -6.85
N GLU A 78 -28.53 25.18 -6.87
CA GLU A 78 -29.00 25.89 -8.06
C GLU A 78 -27.83 26.15 -9.03
N ARG A 79 -28.16 26.44 -10.31
CA ARG A 79 -27.14 26.58 -11.38
C ARG A 79 -26.14 27.71 -11.12
N ASP A 80 -26.58 28.82 -10.55
CA ASP A 80 -25.75 29.98 -10.19
C ASP A 80 -24.80 29.67 -9.02
N GLN A 81 -25.17 28.73 -8.15
CA GLN A 81 -24.34 28.22 -7.06
C GLN A 81 -23.24 27.26 -7.54
N CYS A 82 -23.35 26.74 -8.76
CA CYS A 82 -22.34 25.89 -9.37
C CYS A 82 -21.14 26.66 -9.96
N THR A 83 -20.96 27.95 -9.66
CA THR A 83 -19.84 28.78 -10.13
C THR A 83 -18.63 28.73 -9.19
N TYR A 84 -17.43 29.06 -9.70
CA TYR A 84 -16.23 29.08 -8.85
C TYR A 84 -16.27 30.19 -7.79
N GLN A 85 -16.88 31.33 -8.10
CA GLN A 85 -17.07 32.41 -7.14
C GLN A 85 -18.01 31.98 -6.02
N ALA A 86 -19.14 31.36 -6.33
CA ALA A 86 -20.06 30.85 -5.33
C ALA A 86 -19.40 29.82 -4.40
N ILE A 87 -18.55 28.95 -4.95
CA ILE A 87 -17.73 28.02 -4.14
C ILE A 87 -16.77 28.79 -3.22
N ALA A 88 -16.08 29.83 -3.74
CA ALA A 88 -15.15 30.63 -2.95
C ALA A 88 -15.84 31.32 -1.77
N ASP A 89 -16.99 31.94 -2.03
CA ASP A 89 -17.81 32.60 -1.00
C ASP A 89 -18.32 31.59 0.04
N ALA A 90 -18.76 30.42 -0.41
CA ALA A 90 -19.18 29.35 0.49
C ALA A 90 -18.05 28.86 1.39
N VAL A 91 -16.83 28.67 0.85
CA VAL A 91 -15.65 28.29 1.65
C VAL A 91 -15.29 29.38 2.66
N ALA A 92 -15.28 30.65 2.25
CA ALA A 92 -14.98 31.78 3.15
C ALA A 92 -15.97 31.83 4.32
N ARG A 93 -17.28 31.71 4.05
CA ARG A 93 -18.33 31.65 5.08
C ARG A 93 -18.15 30.48 6.03
N THR A 94 -17.96 29.26 5.53
CA THR A 94 -17.79 28.07 6.39
C THR A 94 -16.52 28.16 7.24
N CYS A 95 -15.43 28.69 6.71
CA CYS A 95 -14.18 28.90 7.44
C CYS A 95 -14.21 30.13 8.37
N LYS A 96 -15.31 30.92 8.39
CA LYS A 96 -15.43 32.18 9.13
C LYS A 96 -14.32 33.18 8.78
N LEU A 97 -13.95 33.23 7.50
CA LEU A 97 -12.97 34.15 6.96
C LEU A 97 -13.65 35.42 6.43
N PRO A 98 -12.94 36.57 6.36
CA PRO A 98 -13.47 37.76 5.72
C PRO A 98 -13.83 37.53 4.24
N ASP A 99 -14.78 38.32 3.75
CA ASP A 99 -15.15 38.30 2.32
C ASP A 99 -13.93 38.57 1.44
N GLY A 100 -13.78 37.80 0.36
CA GLY A 100 -12.62 37.88 -0.54
C GLY A 100 -11.35 37.17 -0.04
N ALA A 101 -11.32 36.60 1.18
CA ALA A 101 -10.16 35.82 1.67
C ALA A 101 -9.96 34.48 0.91
N VAL A 102 -10.97 34.05 0.18
CA VAL A 102 -10.92 32.96 -0.79
C VAL A 102 -11.45 33.54 -2.10
N ASP A 103 -10.66 33.43 -3.17
CA ASP A 103 -11.00 33.97 -4.47
C ASP A 103 -11.29 32.87 -5.49
N GLU A 104 -11.89 33.25 -6.61
CA GLU A 104 -12.19 32.36 -7.72
C GLU A 104 -10.93 31.62 -8.23
N LYS A 105 -9.78 32.31 -8.21
CA LYS A 105 -8.50 31.78 -8.67
C LYS A 105 -8.04 30.59 -7.82
N PHE A 106 -8.15 30.68 -6.50
CA PHE A 106 -7.84 29.61 -5.57
C PHE A 106 -8.70 28.36 -5.83
N VAL A 107 -9.99 28.56 -6.09
CA VAL A 107 -10.93 27.46 -6.39
C VAL A 107 -10.59 26.82 -7.74
N LYS A 108 -10.35 27.62 -8.79
CA LYS A 108 -9.91 27.14 -10.11
C LYS A 108 -8.63 26.32 -10.03
N GLN A 109 -7.63 26.81 -9.29
CA GLN A 109 -6.37 26.09 -9.08
C GLN A 109 -6.59 24.76 -8.34
N THR A 110 -7.54 24.72 -7.41
CA THR A 110 -7.89 23.48 -6.69
C THR A 110 -8.58 22.48 -7.61
N ALA A 111 -9.53 22.93 -8.44
CA ALA A 111 -10.19 22.07 -9.42
C ALA A 111 -9.20 21.48 -10.44
N ASN A 112 -8.31 22.31 -10.99
CA ASN A 112 -7.28 21.87 -11.93
C ASN A 112 -6.32 20.85 -11.29
N ALA A 113 -5.86 21.11 -10.07
CA ALA A 113 -4.97 20.19 -9.37
C ALA A 113 -5.63 18.83 -9.07
N LEU A 114 -6.95 18.79 -8.90
CA LEU A 114 -7.70 17.54 -8.72
C LEU A 114 -7.96 16.84 -10.05
N SER A 115 -8.24 17.57 -11.13
CA SER A 115 -8.49 16.98 -12.46
C SER A 115 -7.22 16.35 -13.03
N GLU A 116 -6.05 16.89 -12.71
CA GLU A 116 -4.76 16.25 -13.03
C GLU A 116 -4.63 14.82 -12.44
N LEU A 117 -5.33 14.52 -11.34
CA LEU A 117 -5.26 13.21 -10.69
C LEU A 117 -6.09 12.14 -11.42
N THR A 118 -7.19 12.57 -12.04
CA THR A 118 -8.16 11.70 -12.70
C THR A 118 -7.81 11.44 -14.16
N GLY A 119 -6.99 12.30 -14.78
CA GLY A 119 -6.61 12.22 -16.18
C GLY A 119 -7.64 12.85 -17.14
N SER A 120 -8.73 13.40 -16.61
CA SER A 120 -9.75 14.13 -17.38
C SER A 120 -9.70 15.63 -17.07
N SER A 121 -10.17 16.45 -17.99
CA SER A 121 -10.24 17.89 -17.80
C SER A 121 -11.36 18.30 -16.84
N VAL A 122 -11.23 19.49 -16.27
CA VAL A 122 -12.28 20.09 -15.45
C VAL A 122 -13.60 20.24 -16.20
N ALA A 123 -13.55 20.59 -17.50
CA ALA A 123 -14.75 20.77 -18.31
C ALA A 123 -15.54 19.47 -18.46
N GLU A 124 -14.85 18.34 -18.67
CA GLU A 124 -15.50 17.03 -18.80
C GLU A 124 -16.17 16.60 -17.49
N HIS A 125 -15.48 16.72 -16.36
CA HIS A 125 -16.09 16.39 -15.06
C HIS A 125 -17.29 17.27 -14.72
N ARG A 126 -17.22 18.57 -15.06
CA ARG A 126 -18.34 19.49 -14.85
C ARG A 126 -19.51 19.19 -15.77
N ALA A 127 -19.26 18.70 -16.98
CA ALA A 127 -20.31 18.27 -17.90
C ALA A 127 -20.98 16.96 -17.47
N ALA A 128 -20.21 16.02 -16.88
CA ALA A 128 -20.71 14.75 -16.38
C ALA A 128 -21.70 14.95 -15.22
N ASP A 129 -21.35 15.76 -14.22
CA ASP A 129 -22.26 16.14 -13.13
C ASP A 129 -21.82 17.50 -12.50
N PRO A 130 -22.48 18.62 -12.86
CA PRO A 130 -22.11 19.94 -12.34
C PRO A 130 -22.23 20.06 -10.82
N MET A 131 -23.21 19.39 -10.20
CA MET A 131 -23.52 19.54 -8.77
C MET A 131 -22.51 18.75 -7.94
N ARG A 132 -22.26 17.48 -8.30
CA ARG A 132 -21.24 16.66 -7.64
C ARG A 132 -19.85 17.25 -7.85
N PHE A 133 -19.57 17.80 -9.04
CA PHE A 133 -18.35 18.57 -9.28
C PHE A 133 -18.21 19.76 -8.31
N THR A 134 -19.23 20.60 -8.19
CA THR A 134 -19.22 21.77 -7.30
C THR A 134 -18.99 21.38 -5.83
N ARG A 135 -19.70 20.37 -5.32
CA ARG A 135 -19.53 19.91 -3.93
C ARG A 135 -18.15 19.31 -3.68
N THR A 136 -17.59 18.61 -4.67
CA THR A 136 -16.23 18.05 -4.61
C THR A 136 -15.17 19.14 -4.57
N VAL A 137 -15.27 20.14 -5.46
CA VAL A 137 -14.32 21.26 -5.48
C VAL A 137 -14.44 22.11 -4.22
N TRP A 138 -15.65 22.31 -3.70
CA TRP A 138 -15.88 22.96 -2.41
C TRP A 138 -15.18 22.20 -1.28
N LEU A 139 -15.37 20.86 -1.21
CA LEU A 139 -14.76 20.00 -0.18
C LEU A 139 -13.24 20.20 -0.13
N PHE A 140 -12.55 20.09 -1.27
CA PHE A 140 -11.10 20.22 -1.28
C PHE A 140 -10.62 21.65 -1.07
N SER A 141 -11.38 22.65 -1.51
CA SER A 141 -11.05 24.06 -1.26
C SER A 141 -11.16 24.38 0.23
N TYR A 142 -12.22 23.90 0.89
CA TYR A 142 -12.38 23.95 2.34
C TYR A 142 -11.25 23.22 3.08
N LEU A 143 -10.97 21.96 2.72
CA LEU A 143 -9.90 21.18 3.37
C LEU A 143 -8.53 21.82 3.17
N LYS A 144 -8.22 22.40 2.00
CA LYS A 144 -6.97 23.12 1.77
C LYS A 144 -6.82 24.36 2.67
N LYS A 145 -7.92 25.07 2.95
CA LYS A 145 -7.91 26.23 3.85
C LYS A 145 -7.76 25.80 5.31
N MET A 146 -8.45 24.74 5.73
CA MET A 146 -8.46 24.30 7.13
C MET A 146 -7.29 23.40 7.54
N ARG A 147 -6.78 22.59 6.61
CA ARG A 147 -5.76 21.57 6.87
C ARG A 147 -4.47 21.79 6.07
N GLY A 148 -4.43 22.86 5.27
CA GLY A 148 -3.29 23.23 4.43
C GLY A 148 -3.27 22.57 3.05
N PRO A 149 -2.39 23.03 2.15
CA PRO A 149 -2.34 22.57 0.76
C PRO A 149 -1.98 21.09 0.61
N GLY A 150 -1.42 20.47 1.66
CA GLY A 150 -1.01 19.07 1.68
C GLY A 150 -2.14 18.08 1.39
N ILE A 151 -3.41 18.42 1.66
CA ILE A 151 -4.55 17.50 1.45
C ILE A 151 -4.73 17.07 -0.01
N VAL A 152 -4.51 17.96 -0.99
CA VAL A 152 -4.55 17.55 -2.41
C VAL A 152 -3.26 16.82 -2.78
N GLY A 153 -2.13 17.24 -2.21
CA GLY A 153 -0.85 16.55 -2.38
C GLY A 153 -0.87 15.11 -1.91
N MET A 154 -1.70 14.79 -0.92
CA MET A 154 -1.96 13.43 -0.47
C MET A 154 -2.48 12.57 -1.63
N LEU A 155 -3.45 13.04 -2.40
CA LEU A 155 -3.99 12.24 -3.49
C LEU A 155 -3.05 12.09 -4.69
N LYS A 156 -1.84 12.65 -4.69
CA LYS A 156 -0.93 12.53 -5.83
C LYS A 156 -0.34 11.12 -5.93
N PRO A 157 -0.43 10.47 -7.10
CA PRO A 157 0.26 9.21 -7.34
C PRO A 157 1.78 9.42 -7.38
N PRO A 158 2.58 8.36 -7.24
CA PRO A 158 4.02 8.49 -7.34
C PRO A 158 4.44 8.87 -8.76
N GLY A 159 5.57 9.56 -8.90
CA GLY A 159 6.12 9.98 -10.19
C GLY A 159 5.65 11.34 -10.70
N THR A 160 4.52 11.89 -10.23
CA THR A 160 4.08 13.27 -10.54
C THR A 160 4.72 14.30 -9.59
N GLY A 161 6.01 14.15 -9.32
CA GLY A 161 6.75 14.93 -8.31
C GLY A 161 6.46 14.55 -6.85
N ALA A 162 5.52 13.64 -6.59
CA ALA A 162 5.26 13.07 -5.27
C ALA A 162 6.20 11.89 -4.98
N LYS A 163 6.66 11.80 -3.74
CA LYS A 163 7.49 10.67 -3.26
C LYS A 163 6.61 9.48 -2.93
N LEU A 164 7.15 8.30 -3.14
CA LEU A 164 6.54 7.02 -2.82
C LEU A 164 6.28 6.89 -1.32
N SER A 165 5.31 6.06 -0.97
CA SER A 165 5.05 5.71 0.42
C SER A 165 4.07 4.54 0.48
N LEU A 166 4.39 3.52 1.27
CA LEU A 166 3.51 2.36 1.47
C LEU A 166 2.43 2.59 2.54
N GLU A 167 2.47 3.70 3.28
CA GLU A 167 1.62 3.92 4.45
C GLU A 167 0.49 4.94 4.22
N ILE A 168 -0.32 4.73 3.18
CA ILE A 168 -1.33 5.72 2.73
C ILE A 168 -2.70 5.49 3.37
N THR A 169 -3.19 4.25 3.39
CA THR A 169 -4.63 3.96 3.42
C THR A 169 -5.09 3.22 4.68
N ASN A 170 -4.28 2.35 5.31
CA ASN A 170 -4.79 1.44 6.34
C ASN A 170 -4.06 1.50 7.68
N PRO A 171 -4.77 1.54 8.83
CA PRO A 171 -4.22 1.15 10.13
C PRO A 171 -3.88 -0.34 10.10
N TYR A 172 -2.63 -0.68 9.88
CA TYR A 172 -2.16 -2.00 10.32
C TYR A 172 -2.40 -2.11 11.83
N PRO A 173 -2.81 -3.27 12.36
CA PRO A 173 -2.91 -3.49 13.81
C PRO A 173 -1.60 -3.17 14.55
N LEU A 174 -0.47 -3.21 13.83
CA LEU A 174 0.89 -2.99 14.32
C LEU A 174 1.56 -1.75 13.69
N GLY A 175 0.84 -0.96 12.89
CA GLY A 175 1.41 0.21 12.19
C GLY A 175 1.28 1.50 12.98
N THR A 176 2.17 2.46 12.73
CA THR A 176 2.14 3.77 13.40
C THR A 176 0.84 4.53 13.10
N GLN A 177 0.05 4.87 14.12
CA GLN A 177 -1.11 5.73 13.91
C GLN A 177 -0.62 7.18 13.82
N ASN A 178 -0.84 7.85 12.68
CA ASN A 178 -0.46 9.25 12.49
C ASN A 178 -1.62 10.09 11.95
N GLU A 179 -1.58 11.40 12.24
CA GLU A 179 -2.65 12.33 11.91
C GLU A 179 -2.95 12.41 10.41
N LYS A 180 -1.95 12.22 9.56
CA LYS A 180 -2.11 12.36 8.11
C LYS A 180 -2.81 11.15 7.49
N ARG A 181 -2.60 9.96 8.02
CA ARG A 181 -3.39 8.76 7.67
C ARG A 181 -4.84 8.92 8.10
N ALA A 182 -5.07 9.48 9.29
CA ALA A 182 -6.42 9.83 9.73
C ALA A 182 -7.08 10.85 8.78
N GLN A 183 -6.35 11.87 8.34
CA GLN A 183 -6.84 12.85 7.37
C GLN A 183 -7.08 12.24 5.97
N PHE A 184 -6.28 11.28 5.53
CA PHE A 184 -6.52 10.56 4.27
C PHE A 184 -7.79 9.70 4.34
N ALA A 185 -7.97 8.97 5.44
CA ALA A 185 -9.18 8.15 5.65
C ALA A 185 -10.46 9.01 5.71
N ASP A 186 -10.38 10.19 6.34
CA ASP A 186 -11.42 11.21 6.26
C ASP A 186 -11.73 11.60 4.81
N VAL A 187 -10.71 11.92 4.00
CA VAL A 187 -10.88 12.34 2.60
C VAL A 187 -11.58 11.24 1.79
N ALA A 188 -11.16 9.99 1.93
CA ALA A 188 -11.82 8.86 1.27
C ALA A 188 -13.30 8.76 1.71
N THR A 189 -13.58 8.96 2.98
CA THR A 189 -14.96 8.96 3.50
C THR A 189 -15.78 10.12 2.95
N TYR A 190 -15.23 11.34 2.87
CA TYR A 190 -15.96 12.48 2.30
C TYR A 190 -16.25 12.33 0.82
N LEU A 191 -15.31 11.75 0.07
CA LEU A 191 -15.49 11.43 -1.35
C LEU A 191 -16.62 10.42 -1.55
N SER A 192 -16.89 9.52 -0.59
CA SER A 192 -17.94 8.50 -0.71
C SER A 192 -19.35 8.99 -0.35
N LEU A 193 -19.49 10.20 0.22
CA LEU A 193 -20.77 10.71 0.75
C LEU A 193 -21.86 10.87 -0.31
N GLN A 194 -21.47 11.13 -1.56
CA GLN A 194 -22.38 11.35 -2.68
C GLN A 194 -22.59 10.10 -3.54
N LEU A 195 -21.85 9.02 -3.26
CA LEU A 195 -21.95 7.80 -4.05
C LEU A 195 -23.21 7.01 -3.65
N PRO A 196 -23.95 6.49 -4.64
CA PRO A 196 -24.98 5.48 -4.39
C PRO A 196 -24.42 4.32 -3.57
N ALA A 197 -25.21 3.78 -2.65
CA ALA A 197 -24.77 2.72 -1.74
C ALA A 197 -24.25 1.49 -2.50
N GLU A 198 -24.92 1.10 -3.59
CA GLU A 198 -24.53 -0.02 -4.45
C GLU A 198 -23.17 0.22 -5.12
N MET A 199 -22.93 1.44 -5.63
CA MET A 199 -21.66 1.80 -6.25
C MET A 199 -20.51 1.76 -5.23
N ARG A 200 -20.76 2.31 -4.04
CA ARG A 200 -19.79 2.28 -2.93
C ARG A 200 -19.48 0.84 -2.52
N GLU A 201 -20.50 0.00 -2.33
CA GLU A 201 -20.31 -1.41 -2.00
C GLU A 201 -19.52 -2.16 -3.07
N ARG A 202 -19.82 -1.91 -4.34
CA ARG A 202 -19.07 -2.49 -5.47
C ARG A 202 -17.59 -2.09 -5.43
N ILE A 203 -17.29 -0.81 -5.26
CA ILE A 203 -15.91 -0.30 -5.12
C ILE A 203 -15.19 -0.93 -3.93
N ASP A 204 -15.83 -0.91 -2.74
CA ASP A 204 -15.23 -1.39 -1.49
C ASP A 204 -15.15 -2.92 -1.41
N SER A 205 -15.90 -3.66 -2.25
CA SER A 205 -15.77 -5.11 -2.40
C SER A 205 -14.65 -5.52 -3.37
N CYS A 206 -14.32 -4.67 -4.35
CA CYS A 206 -13.32 -4.98 -5.37
C CYS A 206 -11.91 -4.49 -4.99
N LEU A 207 -11.75 -3.18 -4.80
CA LEU A 207 -10.42 -2.55 -4.74
C LEU A 207 -9.57 -3.02 -3.55
N PRO A 208 -10.12 -3.15 -2.33
CA PRO A 208 -9.35 -3.66 -1.19
C PRO A 208 -8.87 -5.11 -1.33
N LEU A 209 -9.45 -5.88 -2.27
CA LEU A 209 -9.07 -7.27 -2.53
C LEU A 209 -7.96 -7.43 -3.57
N LEU A 210 -7.64 -6.39 -4.36
CA LEU A 210 -6.63 -6.46 -5.41
C LEU A 210 -5.25 -6.86 -4.87
N MET A 211 -4.75 -6.15 -3.86
CA MET A 211 -3.43 -6.42 -3.27
C MET A 211 -3.36 -7.81 -2.60
N PRO A 212 -4.30 -8.20 -1.71
CA PRO A 212 -4.32 -9.56 -1.17
C PRO A 212 -4.46 -10.67 -2.23
N ALA A 213 -5.20 -10.41 -3.31
CA ALA A 213 -5.34 -11.37 -4.41
C ALA A 213 -4.01 -11.56 -5.15
N MET A 214 -3.29 -10.47 -5.46
CA MET A 214 -1.96 -10.53 -6.06
C MET A 214 -0.97 -11.28 -5.16
N GLU A 215 -0.95 -10.99 -3.86
CA GLU A 215 -0.06 -11.68 -2.92
C GLU A 215 -0.33 -13.19 -2.87
N ARG A 216 -1.61 -13.60 -2.77
CA ARG A 216 -1.99 -15.02 -2.81
C ARG A 216 -1.62 -15.68 -4.13
N PHE A 217 -1.82 -14.97 -5.23
CA PHE A 217 -1.49 -15.43 -6.57
C PHE A 217 0.02 -15.67 -6.73
N ILE A 218 0.85 -14.70 -6.34
CA ILE A 218 2.32 -14.81 -6.36
C ILE A 218 2.77 -15.96 -5.46
N GLU A 219 2.18 -16.10 -4.27
CA GLU A 219 2.50 -17.18 -3.34
C GLU A 219 2.09 -18.56 -3.87
N ALA A 220 0.95 -18.67 -4.56
CA ALA A 220 0.55 -19.92 -5.21
C ALA A 220 1.59 -20.34 -6.26
N ILE A 221 2.06 -19.41 -7.09
CA ILE A 221 3.13 -19.68 -8.06
C ILE A 221 4.45 -20.02 -7.36
N LYS A 222 4.80 -19.32 -6.27
CA LYS A 222 5.98 -19.67 -5.45
C LYS A 222 5.92 -21.11 -4.93
N ARG A 223 4.77 -21.56 -4.43
CA ARG A 223 4.58 -22.94 -3.92
C ARG A 223 4.61 -23.97 -5.03
N GLU A 224 3.98 -23.68 -6.16
CA GLU A 224 4.06 -24.48 -7.38
C GLU A 224 5.51 -24.64 -7.82
N ALA A 225 6.31 -23.57 -7.73
CA ALA A 225 7.74 -23.57 -8.00
C ALA A 225 8.53 -24.49 -7.06
N ARG A 226 8.33 -24.33 -5.74
CA ARG A 226 9.05 -25.10 -4.70
C ARG A 226 8.74 -26.60 -4.71
N SER A 227 7.45 -26.96 -4.77
CA SER A 227 7.01 -28.37 -4.70
C SER A 227 7.54 -29.22 -5.86
N ARG A 228 7.81 -28.62 -7.02
CA ARG A 228 8.30 -29.34 -8.21
C ARG A 228 9.83 -29.42 -8.27
N THR A 229 10.55 -28.57 -7.55
CA THR A 229 12.02 -28.66 -7.39
C THR A 229 12.44 -29.72 -6.37
N GLU A 230 11.60 -30.01 -5.37
CA GLU A 230 11.90 -30.98 -4.31
C GLU A 230 11.78 -32.46 -4.77
N GLY A 231 11.29 -32.73 -5.98
CA GLY A 231 11.01 -34.09 -6.47
C GLY A 231 11.80 -34.58 -7.69
N GLN A 232 12.49 -33.72 -8.46
CA GLN A 232 13.21 -34.12 -9.70
C GLN A 232 14.44 -33.25 -9.93
N GLN A 233 15.63 -33.77 -9.59
CA GLN A 233 16.87 -32.98 -9.51
C GLN A 233 17.50 -32.57 -10.86
N ASP A 234 17.20 -33.23 -11.99
CA ASP A 234 17.96 -32.99 -13.24
C ASP A 234 17.17 -32.34 -14.39
N ARG A 235 15.85 -32.14 -14.28
CA ARG A 235 15.01 -31.58 -15.38
C ARG A 235 13.98 -30.53 -14.94
N SER A 236 13.88 -30.20 -13.66
CA SER A 236 12.79 -29.37 -13.11
C SER A 236 13.00 -27.85 -13.27
N GLY A 237 14.25 -27.38 -13.31
CA GLY A 237 14.57 -25.94 -13.33
C GLY A 237 14.19 -25.25 -14.63
N ALA A 238 14.61 -25.78 -15.78
CA ALA A 238 14.30 -25.23 -17.10
C ALA A 238 12.78 -25.23 -17.36
N VAL A 239 12.09 -26.33 -17.02
CA VAL A 239 10.63 -26.43 -17.14
C VAL A 239 9.91 -25.39 -16.28
N MET A 240 10.43 -25.08 -15.08
CA MET A 240 9.86 -24.04 -14.23
C MET A 240 10.11 -22.64 -14.79
N GLN A 241 11.31 -22.38 -15.32
CA GLN A 241 11.63 -21.13 -16.00
C GLN A 241 10.70 -20.91 -17.20
N ASP A 242 10.55 -21.90 -18.08
CA ASP A 242 9.65 -21.83 -19.24
C ASP A 242 8.20 -21.52 -18.81
N ARG A 243 7.73 -22.13 -17.72
CA ARG A 243 6.39 -21.87 -17.19
C ARG A 243 6.21 -20.47 -16.63
N LEU A 244 7.20 -19.97 -15.89
CA LEU A 244 7.16 -18.60 -15.38
C LEU A 244 7.20 -17.59 -16.52
N GLN A 245 7.97 -17.86 -17.58
CA GLN A 245 8.00 -17.05 -18.80
C GLN A 245 6.65 -17.08 -19.55
N LEU A 246 6.04 -18.26 -19.70
CA LEU A 246 4.70 -18.38 -20.30
C LEU A 246 3.64 -17.64 -19.48
N ALA A 247 3.65 -17.82 -18.15
CA ALA A 247 2.74 -17.10 -17.24
C ALA A 247 2.93 -15.58 -17.38
N LYS A 248 4.18 -15.10 -17.37
CA LYS A 248 4.52 -13.69 -17.57
C LYS A 248 3.93 -13.14 -18.86
N LEU A 249 4.13 -13.83 -19.99
CA LEU A 249 3.58 -13.42 -21.30
C LEU A 249 2.05 -13.43 -21.31
N TYR A 250 1.43 -14.47 -20.75
CA TYR A 250 -0.01 -14.59 -20.62
C TYR A 250 -0.61 -13.40 -19.87
N TYR A 251 -0.09 -13.09 -18.68
CA TYR A 251 -0.61 -11.97 -17.88
C TYR A 251 -0.32 -10.62 -18.50
N GLN A 252 0.85 -10.45 -19.11
CA GLN A 252 1.17 -9.22 -19.81
C GLN A 252 0.12 -8.94 -20.90
N LYS A 253 -0.14 -9.93 -21.76
CA LYS A 253 -1.14 -9.84 -22.83
C LYS A 253 -2.53 -9.49 -22.27
N HIS A 254 -3.03 -10.28 -21.32
CA HIS A 254 -4.40 -10.09 -20.82
C HIS A 254 -4.58 -8.78 -20.04
N LEU A 255 -3.59 -8.36 -19.26
CA LEU A 255 -3.65 -7.08 -18.54
C LEU A 255 -3.60 -5.90 -19.53
N ASP A 256 -2.80 -5.99 -20.59
CA ASP A 256 -2.76 -4.95 -21.62
C ASP A 256 -4.06 -4.93 -22.45
N GLU A 257 -4.67 -6.08 -22.75
CA GLU A 257 -6.00 -6.17 -23.38
C GLU A 257 -7.08 -5.52 -22.50
N LEU A 258 -7.13 -5.85 -21.20
CA LEU A 258 -8.07 -5.23 -20.26
C LEU A 258 -7.94 -3.71 -20.23
N ARG A 259 -6.73 -3.17 -20.38
CA ARG A 259 -6.50 -1.73 -20.45
C ARG A 259 -7.17 -1.09 -21.67
N THR A 260 -7.19 -1.77 -22.81
CA THR A 260 -7.86 -1.27 -24.03
C THR A 260 -9.38 -1.26 -23.90
N LEU A 261 -9.95 -2.03 -22.97
CA LEU A 261 -11.38 -2.10 -22.70
C LEU A 261 -11.86 -1.04 -21.69
N ALA A 262 -10.96 -0.21 -21.16
CA ALA A 262 -11.33 0.82 -20.21
C ALA A 262 -12.31 1.82 -20.84
N ASP A 263 -13.43 2.06 -20.14
CA ASP A 263 -14.40 3.04 -20.57
C ASP A 263 -13.77 4.45 -20.56
N GLN A 264 -13.90 5.15 -21.69
CA GLN A 264 -13.40 6.51 -21.86
C GLN A 264 -14.42 7.55 -21.39
N SER A 265 -15.64 7.14 -21.01
CA SER A 265 -16.65 8.04 -20.50
C SER A 265 -16.24 8.64 -19.15
N VAL A 266 -16.35 9.96 -19.02
CA VAL A 266 -15.97 10.67 -17.81
C VAL A 266 -17.07 10.51 -16.77
N LYS A 267 -16.73 9.86 -15.66
CA LYS A 267 -17.62 9.65 -14.52
C LYS A 267 -17.70 10.91 -13.64
N PRO A 268 -18.71 11.01 -12.75
CA PRO A 268 -18.78 12.05 -11.74
C PRO A 268 -17.47 12.19 -10.94
N PHE A 269 -17.15 13.43 -10.56
CA PHE A 269 -15.79 13.77 -10.12
C PHE A 269 -15.39 13.11 -8.80
N ASP A 270 -16.28 13.10 -7.83
CA ASP A 270 -16.14 12.41 -6.55
C ASP A 270 -16.02 10.89 -6.71
N GLU A 271 -16.76 10.27 -7.63
CA GLU A 271 -16.64 8.83 -7.90
C GLU A 271 -15.25 8.49 -8.45
N THR A 272 -14.78 9.26 -9.44
CA THR A 272 -13.45 9.07 -10.03
C THR A 272 -12.35 9.29 -9.00
N LEU A 273 -12.46 10.34 -8.18
CA LEU A 273 -11.53 10.61 -7.09
C LEU A 273 -11.60 9.57 -5.96
N TYR A 274 -12.77 9.01 -5.68
CA TYR A 274 -12.92 7.95 -4.68
C TYR A 274 -12.21 6.66 -5.15
N ILE A 275 -12.43 6.26 -6.40
CA ILE A 275 -11.70 5.14 -7.02
C ILE A 275 -10.20 5.41 -7.00
N HIS A 276 -9.78 6.61 -7.43
CA HIS A 276 -8.37 7.00 -7.42
C HIS A 276 -7.76 6.92 -6.01
N ALA A 277 -8.44 7.45 -4.99
CA ALA A 277 -8.00 7.37 -3.60
C ALA A 277 -7.90 5.92 -3.10
N ARG A 278 -8.86 5.06 -3.47
CA ARG A 278 -8.87 3.63 -3.10
C ARG A 278 -7.81 2.80 -3.82
N THR A 279 -7.29 3.25 -4.95
CA THR A 279 -6.20 2.55 -5.68
C THR A 279 -4.80 3.10 -5.39
N LEU A 280 -4.70 4.21 -4.67
CA LEU A 280 -3.45 4.94 -4.48
C LEU A 280 -2.37 4.10 -3.78
N GLU A 281 -2.74 3.35 -2.74
CA GLU A 281 -1.83 2.42 -2.04
C GLU A 281 -1.16 1.44 -3.01
N LEU A 282 -1.95 0.80 -3.88
CA LEU A 282 -1.41 -0.15 -4.84
C LEU A 282 -0.46 0.50 -5.85
N ARG A 283 -0.76 1.73 -6.28
CA ARG A 283 0.12 2.48 -7.20
C ARG A 283 1.45 2.84 -6.54
N HIS A 284 1.41 3.26 -5.28
CA HIS A 284 2.62 3.50 -4.50
C HIS A 284 3.41 2.22 -4.24
N TYR A 285 2.72 1.12 -3.97
CA TYR A 285 3.32 -0.20 -3.81
C TYR A 285 4.07 -0.61 -5.08
N ALA A 286 3.41 -0.62 -6.24
CA ALA A 286 4.02 -1.04 -7.49
C ALA A 286 5.27 -0.21 -7.83
N GLU A 287 5.22 1.12 -7.67
CA GLU A 287 6.38 1.96 -7.98
C GLU A 287 7.51 1.82 -6.93
N PHE A 288 7.19 1.54 -5.65
CA PHE A 288 8.19 1.18 -4.64
C PHE A 288 8.94 -0.11 -5.05
N ARG A 289 8.22 -1.12 -5.57
CA ARG A 289 8.83 -2.36 -6.10
C ARG A 289 9.80 -2.06 -7.25
N THR A 290 9.51 -1.09 -8.11
CA THR A 290 10.43 -0.63 -9.18
C THR A 290 11.72 -0.04 -8.61
N ILE A 291 11.65 0.73 -7.51
CA ILE A 291 12.85 1.24 -6.83
C ILE A 291 13.69 0.11 -6.25
N LEU A 292 13.06 -0.85 -5.56
CA LEU A 292 13.78 -1.96 -4.93
C LEU A 292 14.66 -2.73 -5.94
N LYS A 293 14.17 -2.96 -7.16
CA LYS A 293 14.94 -3.60 -8.24
C LYS A 293 16.27 -2.90 -8.56
N ARG A 294 16.32 -1.58 -8.35
CA ARG A 294 17.47 -0.73 -8.71
C ARG A 294 18.45 -0.56 -7.55
N MET A 295 18.18 -1.17 -6.38
CA MET A 295 19.05 -1.04 -5.20
C MET A 295 20.09 -2.16 -5.14
N PRO A 296 21.40 -1.84 -5.25
CA PRO A 296 22.46 -2.86 -5.34
C PRO A 296 22.53 -3.86 -4.18
N ALA A 297 22.26 -3.47 -2.92
CA ALA A 297 22.28 -4.42 -1.81
C ALA A 297 21.05 -5.32 -1.70
N GLN A 298 19.95 -4.96 -2.37
CA GLN A 298 18.72 -5.74 -2.29
C GLN A 298 18.78 -6.96 -3.21
N ARG A 299 19.39 -6.80 -4.39
CA ARG A 299 19.52 -7.86 -5.40
C ARG A 299 20.88 -7.79 -6.12
N PRO A 300 22.02 -7.95 -5.40
CA PRO A 300 23.31 -7.99 -6.06
C PRO A 300 23.41 -9.25 -6.93
N GLU A 301 24.21 -9.17 -7.99
CA GLU A 301 24.67 -10.37 -8.68
C GLU A 301 25.58 -11.16 -7.73
N LEU A 302 25.22 -12.42 -7.49
CA LEU A 302 25.92 -13.32 -6.57
C LEU A 302 26.41 -14.54 -7.34
N ALA A 303 27.55 -15.09 -6.93
CA ALA A 303 28.02 -16.35 -7.49
C ALA A 303 27.01 -17.48 -7.22
N GLN A 304 26.78 -18.33 -8.23
CA GLN A 304 26.02 -19.55 -8.02
C GLN A 304 26.83 -20.50 -7.13
N LEU A 305 26.27 -20.90 -6.00
CA LEU A 305 26.91 -21.80 -5.05
C LEU A 305 26.03 -22.98 -4.74
N TRP A 306 26.62 -24.17 -4.85
CA TRP A 306 25.95 -25.43 -4.60
C TRP A 306 26.24 -25.91 -3.17
N VAL A 307 25.42 -25.49 -2.22
CA VAL A 307 25.62 -25.80 -0.80
C VAL A 307 24.72 -26.96 -0.37
N ARG A 308 25.09 -28.19 -0.76
CA ARG A 308 24.33 -29.42 -0.43
C ARG A 308 23.95 -29.54 1.05
N GLY A 309 24.91 -29.25 1.95
CA GLY A 309 24.69 -29.38 3.39
C GLY A 309 23.63 -28.43 3.97
N LEU A 310 23.32 -27.31 3.32
CA LEU A 310 22.26 -26.39 3.78
C LEU A 310 20.86 -26.93 3.51
N MET A 311 20.67 -27.70 2.43
CA MET A 311 19.38 -28.29 2.07
C MET A 311 18.98 -29.42 3.02
N GLU A 312 19.98 -30.12 3.56
CA GLU A 312 19.78 -31.29 4.43
C GLU A 312 19.78 -30.90 5.93
N ALA A 313 20.09 -29.65 6.26
CA ALA A 313 20.23 -29.21 7.64
C ALA A 313 18.86 -29.01 8.33
N PRO A 314 18.67 -29.51 9.58
CA PRO A 314 17.38 -29.45 10.27
C PRO A 314 17.04 -28.04 10.78
N PRO A 315 15.81 -27.51 10.61
CA PRO A 315 15.46 -26.17 11.07
C PRO A 315 15.86 -25.85 12.53
N GLN A 316 16.31 -24.62 12.79
CA GLN A 316 16.83 -24.17 14.09
C GLN A 316 16.04 -22.98 14.65
N ARG A 317 16.31 -22.63 15.92
CA ARG A 317 15.78 -21.39 16.53
C ARG A 317 16.76 -20.23 16.34
N ILE A 318 16.26 -19.01 16.49
CA ILE A 318 17.06 -17.79 16.35
C ILE A 318 18.28 -17.74 17.28
N ASP A 319 18.19 -18.35 18.47
CA ASP A 319 19.29 -18.39 19.44
C ASP A 319 20.44 -19.33 19.05
N ALA A 320 20.21 -20.24 18.09
CA ALA A 320 21.26 -21.14 17.60
C ALA A 320 22.31 -20.42 16.74
N ILE A 321 22.07 -19.17 16.35
CA ILE A 321 23.01 -18.35 15.56
C ILE A 321 24.32 -18.10 16.34
N ASP A 322 24.30 -18.13 17.67
CA ASP A 322 25.46 -17.79 18.50
C ASP A 322 26.39 -18.99 18.82
N ALA A 323 26.04 -20.21 18.39
CA ALA A 323 26.86 -21.40 18.64
C ALA A 323 28.11 -21.45 17.74
N GLU A 324 29.28 -21.75 18.32
CA GLU A 324 30.62 -21.60 17.73
C GLU A 324 30.85 -22.38 16.40
N TYR A 325 30.06 -23.41 16.14
CA TYR A 325 30.04 -24.18 14.88
C TYR A 325 29.43 -23.43 13.68
N SER A 326 28.73 -22.32 13.93
CA SER A 326 28.03 -21.55 12.90
C SER A 326 28.93 -20.52 12.21
N VAL A 327 29.87 -19.89 12.93
CA VAL A 327 30.66 -18.75 12.45
C VAL A 327 31.59 -19.14 11.29
N GLU A 328 32.29 -20.27 11.39
CA GLU A 328 33.19 -20.73 10.32
C GLU A 328 32.40 -21.20 9.09
N SER A 329 31.23 -21.80 9.31
CA SER A 329 30.29 -22.19 8.25
C SER A 329 29.79 -20.96 7.49
N TYR A 330 29.34 -19.92 8.20
CA TYR A 330 28.95 -18.64 7.59
C TYR A 330 30.13 -17.99 6.84
N ARG A 331 31.33 -17.99 7.44
CA ARG A 331 32.54 -17.41 6.83
C ARG A 331 32.89 -18.07 5.50
N SER A 332 32.87 -19.38 5.46
CA SER A 332 33.20 -20.16 4.27
C SER A 332 32.21 -19.89 3.13
N VAL A 333 30.90 -19.86 3.45
CA VAL A 333 29.84 -19.54 2.48
C VAL A 333 29.93 -18.09 2.01
N ALA A 334 30.15 -17.13 2.92
CA ALA A 334 30.28 -15.72 2.58
C ALA A 334 31.50 -15.45 1.68
N LYS A 335 32.65 -16.07 2.00
CA LYS A 335 33.87 -15.99 1.18
C LYS A 335 33.63 -16.46 -0.24
N ALA A 336 32.91 -17.57 -0.38
CA ALA A 336 32.56 -18.10 -1.69
C ALA A 336 31.57 -17.19 -2.45
N LEU A 337 30.53 -16.67 -1.77
CA LEU A 337 29.49 -15.83 -2.38
C LEU A 337 30.03 -14.49 -2.88
N PHE A 338 30.85 -13.83 -2.06
CA PHE A 338 31.36 -12.49 -2.35
C PHE A 338 32.72 -12.50 -3.05
N ASN A 339 33.33 -13.69 -3.23
CA ASN A 339 34.65 -13.85 -3.82
C ASN A 339 35.74 -12.98 -3.15
N ARG A 340 35.67 -12.82 -1.82
CA ARG A 340 36.63 -12.08 -0.99
C ARG A 340 36.86 -12.78 0.34
N SER A 341 38.00 -12.55 0.99
CA SER A 341 38.17 -12.96 2.40
C SER A 341 37.16 -12.23 3.29
N VAL A 342 36.58 -12.95 4.25
CA VAL A 342 35.67 -12.41 5.27
C VAL A 342 36.25 -12.78 6.64
N ASP A 343 36.44 -11.80 7.50
CA ASP A 343 37.03 -12.04 8.82
C ASP A 343 36.01 -12.59 9.82
N LYS A 344 36.50 -13.35 10.83
CA LYS A 344 35.66 -13.88 11.91
C LYS A 344 34.85 -12.78 12.60
N ASN A 345 35.47 -11.62 12.82
CA ASN A 345 34.83 -10.47 13.47
C ASN A 345 33.71 -9.84 12.61
N GLU A 346 33.83 -9.87 11.28
CA GLU A 346 32.76 -9.42 10.39
C GLU A 346 31.54 -10.32 10.53
N VAL A 347 31.75 -11.63 10.50
CA VAL A 347 30.68 -12.63 10.66
C VAL A 347 29.99 -12.49 12.02
N LEU A 348 30.76 -12.33 13.11
CA LEU A 348 30.20 -12.14 14.45
C LEU A 348 29.33 -10.87 14.58
N LYS A 349 29.70 -9.78 13.89
CA LYS A 349 28.85 -8.58 13.86
C LYS A 349 27.61 -8.80 13.02
N ALA A 350 27.74 -9.51 11.90
CA ALA A 350 26.62 -9.82 11.03
C ALA A 350 25.61 -10.78 11.66
N THR A 351 26.04 -11.76 12.46
CA THR A 351 25.12 -12.65 13.19
C THR A 351 24.26 -11.89 14.19
N GLN A 352 24.84 -10.92 14.92
CA GLN A 352 24.09 -10.03 15.81
C GLN A 352 23.03 -9.24 15.03
N LEU A 353 23.40 -8.65 13.89
CA LEU A 353 22.46 -7.92 13.04
C LEU A 353 21.41 -8.84 12.40
N ALA A 354 21.76 -10.07 12.04
CA ALA A 354 20.86 -11.06 11.45
C ALA A 354 19.72 -11.45 12.38
N ARG A 355 19.97 -11.49 13.70
CA ARG A 355 18.90 -11.69 14.69
C ARG A 355 17.85 -10.59 14.58
N HIS A 356 18.28 -9.35 14.38
CA HIS A 356 17.35 -8.26 14.12
C HIS A 356 16.64 -8.45 12.78
N VAL A 357 17.36 -8.70 11.69
CA VAL A 357 16.76 -8.99 10.37
C VAL A 357 15.67 -10.07 10.45
N LEU A 358 15.89 -11.17 11.17
CA LEU A 358 14.92 -12.24 11.34
C LEU A 358 13.70 -11.85 12.17
N ARG A 359 13.86 -10.92 13.14
CA ARG A 359 12.74 -10.35 13.91
C ARG A 359 11.79 -9.51 13.04
N HIS A 360 12.26 -9.02 11.91
CA HIS A 360 11.48 -8.31 10.89
C HIS A 360 10.86 -9.30 9.91
N HIS A 361 11.74 -10.09 9.29
CA HIS A 361 11.37 -11.03 8.25
C HIS A 361 10.29 -12.03 8.68
N LEU A 362 10.46 -12.72 9.81
CA LEU A 362 9.65 -13.88 10.15
C LEU A 362 8.20 -13.54 10.52
N PRO A 363 7.92 -12.57 11.41
CA PRO A 363 6.54 -12.19 11.70
C PRO A 363 5.81 -11.64 10.48
N PHE A 364 6.51 -10.87 9.64
CA PHE A 364 5.93 -10.28 8.42
C PHE A 364 5.55 -11.35 7.39
N VAL A 365 6.47 -12.28 7.09
CA VAL A 365 6.21 -13.34 6.10
C VAL A 365 5.20 -14.37 6.62
N ARG A 366 5.28 -14.74 7.90
CA ARG A 366 4.41 -15.77 8.49
C ARG A 366 3.08 -15.23 9.00
N GLN A 367 2.91 -13.91 9.04
CA GLN A 367 1.74 -13.23 9.62
C GLN A 367 1.46 -13.73 11.06
N ASP A 368 2.53 -13.94 11.83
CA ASP A 368 2.50 -14.56 13.15
C ASP A 368 3.49 -13.86 14.10
N PRO A 369 3.03 -13.17 15.15
CA PRO A 369 3.91 -12.49 16.09
C PRO A 369 4.80 -13.45 16.90
N LEU A 370 4.42 -14.73 17.02
CA LEU A 370 5.19 -15.77 17.70
C LEU A 370 6.10 -16.55 16.75
N ALA A 371 6.26 -16.10 15.50
CA ALA A 371 7.05 -16.76 14.48
C ALA A 371 8.52 -17.04 14.88
N LEU A 372 9.06 -16.25 15.81
CA LEU A 372 10.43 -16.36 16.33
C LEU A 372 10.62 -17.51 17.33
N GLU A 373 9.54 -17.99 17.94
CA GLU A 373 9.56 -19.13 18.87
C GLU A 373 9.53 -20.48 18.12
N LYS A 374 9.19 -20.44 16.83
CA LYS A 374 9.07 -21.60 15.95
C LYS A 374 10.41 -21.90 15.26
N PRO A 375 10.64 -23.15 14.82
CA PRO A 375 11.79 -23.48 13.98
C PRO A 375 11.86 -22.62 12.71
N ILE A 376 13.09 -22.28 12.32
CA ILE A 376 13.48 -21.44 11.20
C ILE A 376 14.35 -22.28 10.29
N GLU A 377 14.05 -22.30 8.99
CA GLU A 377 14.87 -23.01 8.02
C GLU A 377 16.31 -22.48 8.04
N PHE A 378 17.30 -23.40 8.01
CA PHE A 378 18.71 -23.02 8.01
C PHE A 378 19.07 -22.08 6.86
N ALA A 379 18.54 -22.34 5.66
CA ALA A 379 18.76 -21.48 4.50
C ALA A 379 18.32 -20.02 4.74
N THR A 380 17.21 -19.81 5.46
CA THR A 380 16.73 -18.47 5.84
C THR A 380 17.65 -17.82 6.87
N MET A 381 18.15 -18.58 7.85
CA MET A 381 19.11 -18.06 8.84
C MET A 381 20.43 -17.65 8.18
N PHE A 382 20.98 -18.50 7.31
CA PHE A 382 22.16 -18.19 6.51
C PHE A 382 21.94 -16.97 5.63
N ALA A 383 20.81 -16.89 4.91
CA ALA A 383 20.46 -15.74 4.09
C ALA A 383 20.45 -14.43 4.90
N ALA A 384 19.88 -14.44 6.11
CA ALA A 384 19.85 -13.26 6.98
C ALA A 384 21.26 -12.82 7.43
N VAL A 385 22.17 -13.77 7.70
CA VAL A 385 23.57 -13.45 8.06
C VAL A 385 24.34 -12.90 6.86
N ILE A 386 24.21 -13.52 5.69
CA ILE A 386 24.86 -13.04 4.47
C ILE A 386 24.34 -11.66 4.07
N TYR A 387 23.02 -11.45 4.14
CA TYR A 387 22.44 -10.14 3.90
C TYR A 387 22.98 -9.10 4.89
N SER A 388 23.07 -9.45 6.18
CA SER A 388 23.62 -8.57 7.22
C SER A 388 25.09 -8.19 6.99
N LEU A 389 25.90 -9.11 6.46
CA LEU A 389 27.27 -8.83 6.02
C LEU A 389 27.25 -7.78 4.90
N LYS A 390 26.44 -7.99 3.85
CA LYS A 390 26.41 -7.07 2.72
C LYS A 390 25.86 -5.70 3.11
N LEU A 391 24.87 -5.68 4.00
CA LEU A 391 24.26 -4.45 4.48
C LEU A 391 25.27 -3.55 5.19
N GLY A 392 26.24 -4.13 5.91
CA GLY A 392 27.32 -3.39 6.55
C GLY A 392 28.32 -2.73 5.59
N GLU A 393 28.30 -3.10 4.31
CA GLU A 393 29.15 -2.53 3.25
C GLU A 393 28.40 -1.52 2.36
N ASP A 394 27.07 -1.50 2.38
CA ASP A 394 26.28 -0.73 1.40
C ASP A 394 25.95 0.68 1.89
N GLN A 395 26.73 1.65 1.41
CA GLN A 395 26.49 3.07 1.65
C GLN A 395 25.10 3.54 1.20
N ALA A 396 24.50 2.93 0.17
CA ALA A 396 23.15 3.29 -0.28
C ALA A 396 22.08 2.85 0.74
N ALA A 397 22.20 1.64 1.31
CA ALA A 397 21.32 1.18 2.39
C ALA A 397 21.47 1.99 3.68
N HIS A 398 22.69 2.47 3.99
CA HIS A 398 22.94 3.37 5.10
C HIS A 398 22.33 4.77 4.90
N ASN A 399 22.19 5.23 3.66
CA ASN A 399 21.68 6.55 3.33
C ASN A 399 20.20 6.54 2.88
N TYR A 400 19.60 5.36 2.73
CA TYR A 400 18.21 5.23 2.35
C TYR A 400 17.31 5.74 3.47
N ASN A 401 16.56 6.80 3.16
CA ASN A 401 15.57 7.38 4.04
C ASN A 401 14.19 7.15 3.40
N PRO A 402 13.36 6.25 3.97
CA PRO A 402 12.02 6.02 3.45
C PRO A 402 11.23 7.32 3.49
N HIS A 403 10.32 7.45 2.55
CA HIS A 403 9.38 8.55 2.58
C HIS A 403 8.09 8.08 3.22
N VAL A 404 7.81 8.63 4.38
CA VAL A 404 6.58 8.35 5.10
C VAL A 404 5.56 9.36 4.65
N TYR A 405 4.44 8.83 4.20
CA TYR A 405 3.36 9.63 3.68
C TYR A 405 2.95 10.66 4.71
N GLY A 406 3.14 11.93 4.35
CA GLY A 406 2.84 13.04 5.22
C GLY A 406 3.88 13.35 6.30
N GLN A 407 4.74 12.46 6.75
CA GLN A 407 5.84 12.84 7.67
C GLN A 407 7.09 13.31 6.92
N GLY A 408 7.15 13.06 5.61
CA GLY A 408 8.30 13.44 4.78
C GLY A 408 9.39 12.37 4.86
N ARG A 409 10.66 12.78 4.77
CA ARG A 409 11.77 11.83 4.93
C ARG A 409 12.00 11.59 6.41
N VAL A 410 11.96 10.32 6.82
CA VAL A 410 12.38 9.93 8.16
C VAL A 410 13.89 9.71 8.14
N PRO A 411 14.68 10.43 8.96
CA PRO A 411 16.14 10.35 8.96
C PRO A 411 16.61 9.11 9.70
N THR A 412 16.15 7.93 9.27
CA THR A 412 16.51 6.65 9.85
C THR A 412 16.98 5.75 8.74
N SER A 413 18.26 5.39 8.78
CA SER A 413 18.83 4.41 7.86
C SER A 413 18.15 3.05 8.04
N LEU A 414 18.16 2.20 7.00
CA LEU A 414 17.68 0.82 7.11
C LEU A 414 18.36 0.08 8.28
N VAL A 415 19.66 0.31 8.53
CA VAL A 415 20.38 -0.34 9.64
C VAL A 415 19.90 0.14 11.01
N SER A 416 19.70 1.45 11.19
CA SER A 416 19.12 2.00 12.42
C SER A 416 17.70 1.46 12.62
N ALA A 417 16.94 1.42 11.53
CA ALA A 417 15.61 0.87 11.45
C ALA A 417 15.56 -0.65 11.40
N ILE A 418 16.66 -1.39 11.51
CA ILE A 418 16.70 -2.84 11.79
C ILE A 418 16.96 -3.06 13.29
N LYS A 419 17.65 -2.12 13.96
CA LYS A 419 18.06 -2.24 15.37
C LYS A 419 17.03 -1.77 16.42
N GLY A 420 16.05 -0.91 16.08
CA GLY A 420 15.00 -0.40 17.00
C GLY A 420 13.98 -1.44 17.52
N ASN A 421 12.68 -1.10 17.67
CA ASN A 421 11.60 -2.11 17.82
C ASN A 421 10.74 -2.22 16.55
N PRO A 422 10.22 -3.39 16.17
CA PRO A 422 9.34 -3.55 14.99
C PRO A 422 8.14 -2.61 14.97
N ASN A 423 7.53 -2.36 16.14
CA ASN A 423 6.34 -1.50 16.27
C ASN A 423 6.60 -0.01 16.03
N ASP A 424 7.88 0.41 16.02
CA ASP A 424 8.27 1.82 15.88
C ASP A 424 8.63 2.18 14.42
N ARG A 425 8.39 1.28 13.45
CA ARG A 425 9.08 1.29 12.15
C ARG A 425 8.15 1.21 10.94
N HIS A 426 8.73 1.50 9.78
CA HIS A 426 8.02 1.66 8.51
C HIS A 426 7.92 0.38 7.69
N GLU A 427 6.77 0.19 7.05
CA GLU A 427 6.47 -1.00 6.24
C GLU A 427 7.47 -1.20 5.08
N GLU A 428 8.00 -0.10 4.52
CA GLU A 428 9.02 -0.12 3.46
C GLU A 428 10.25 -0.95 3.85
N PHE A 429 10.68 -0.87 5.12
CA PHE A 429 11.83 -1.63 5.59
C PHE A 429 11.54 -3.12 5.69
N GLU A 430 10.32 -3.50 6.06
CA GLU A 430 9.91 -4.91 6.12
C GLU A 430 9.94 -5.53 4.72
N HIS A 431 9.36 -4.85 3.72
CA HIS A 431 9.40 -5.31 2.33
C HIS A 431 10.82 -5.39 1.78
N MET A 432 11.69 -4.43 2.10
CA MET A 432 13.12 -4.48 1.74
C MET A 432 13.80 -5.73 2.32
N ILE A 433 13.63 -5.96 3.63
CA ILE A 433 14.24 -7.09 4.33
C ILE A 433 13.75 -8.42 3.76
N VAL A 434 12.46 -8.56 3.50
CA VAL A 434 11.87 -9.78 2.92
C VAL A 434 12.42 -10.06 1.54
N ASP A 435 12.42 -9.07 0.65
CA ASP A 435 12.94 -9.24 -0.70
C ASP A 435 14.42 -9.63 -0.72
N ALA A 436 15.24 -9.00 0.12
CA ALA A 436 16.65 -9.33 0.23
C ALA A 436 16.86 -10.74 0.77
N VAL A 437 16.25 -11.09 1.91
CA VAL A 437 16.44 -12.43 2.51
C VAL A 437 15.98 -13.52 1.55
N ASP A 438 14.86 -13.36 0.85
CA ASP A 438 14.42 -14.33 -0.16
C ASP A 438 15.42 -14.44 -1.33
N TRP A 439 16.05 -13.33 -1.77
CA TRP A 439 17.08 -13.33 -2.81
C TRP A 439 18.34 -14.11 -2.40
N TYR A 440 18.89 -13.81 -1.23
CA TYR A 440 20.05 -14.54 -0.70
C TYR A 440 19.71 -16.02 -0.44
N ARG A 441 18.50 -16.31 0.08
CA ARG A 441 18.03 -17.68 0.28
C ARG A 441 17.95 -18.44 -1.05
N ALA A 442 17.38 -17.83 -2.10
CA ALA A 442 17.33 -18.43 -3.42
C ALA A 442 18.72 -18.73 -3.98
N THR A 443 19.69 -17.84 -3.75
CA THR A 443 21.09 -18.03 -4.16
C THR A 443 21.72 -19.23 -3.46
N LEU A 444 21.56 -19.33 -2.13
CA LEU A 444 22.09 -20.43 -1.32
C LEU A 444 21.52 -21.80 -1.70
N LEU A 445 20.30 -21.81 -2.22
CA LEU A 445 19.57 -23.00 -2.68
C LEU A 445 19.68 -23.21 -4.20
N CYS A 446 20.56 -22.48 -4.88
CA CYS A 446 20.81 -22.61 -6.33
C CYS A 446 19.57 -22.35 -7.20
N GLY A 447 18.59 -21.63 -6.66
CA GLY A 447 17.32 -21.30 -7.32
C GLY A 447 17.26 -19.86 -7.81
N LEU A 448 18.40 -19.16 -7.91
CA LEU A 448 18.43 -17.72 -8.22
C LEU A 448 17.77 -17.40 -9.57
N ASP A 449 18.02 -18.22 -10.60
CA ASP A 449 17.45 -17.97 -11.93
C ASP A 449 15.93 -18.16 -11.95
N ILE A 450 15.41 -19.17 -11.25
CA ILE A 450 13.97 -19.37 -11.09
C ILE A 450 13.36 -18.22 -10.28
N TYR A 451 14.05 -17.78 -9.23
CA TYR A 451 13.58 -16.67 -8.40
C TYR A 451 13.58 -15.34 -9.17
N ARG A 452 14.54 -15.14 -10.08
CA ARG A 452 14.58 -13.99 -11.01
C ARG A 452 13.36 -13.99 -11.92
N GLU A 453 13.06 -15.11 -12.58
CA GLU A 453 11.87 -15.25 -13.43
C GLU A 453 10.56 -15.04 -12.67
N LEU A 454 10.47 -15.56 -11.44
CA LEU A 454 9.33 -15.34 -10.56
C LEU A 454 9.15 -13.85 -10.25
N LEU A 455 10.23 -13.14 -9.94
CA LEU A 455 10.19 -11.71 -9.68
C LEU A 455 9.77 -10.93 -10.93
N GLU A 456 10.26 -11.29 -12.11
CA GLU A 456 9.84 -10.65 -13.37
C GLU A 456 8.36 -10.89 -13.68
N MET A 457 7.83 -12.09 -13.44
CA MET A 457 6.41 -12.39 -13.58
C MET A 457 5.57 -11.58 -12.60
N ARG A 458 5.97 -11.57 -11.31
CA ARG A 458 5.35 -10.75 -10.27
C ARG A 458 5.29 -9.28 -10.68
N ASP A 459 6.40 -8.79 -11.22
CA ASP A 459 6.52 -7.40 -11.67
C ASP A 459 5.55 -7.07 -12.81
N VAL A 460 5.38 -7.98 -13.77
CA VAL A 460 4.40 -7.80 -14.85
C VAL A 460 2.99 -7.65 -14.29
N VAL A 461 2.62 -8.48 -13.32
CA VAL A 461 1.29 -8.44 -12.69
C VAL A 461 1.12 -7.17 -11.85
N GLU A 462 2.03 -6.89 -10.92
CA GLU A 462 1.95 -5.72 -10.03
C GLU A 462 1.91 -4.41 -10.84
N GLN A 463 2.77 -4.26 -11.85
CA GLN A 463 2.79 -3.09 -12.71
C GLN A 463 1.57 -3.03 -13.64
N GLY A 464 1.13 -4.18 -14.17
CA GLY A 464 -0.05 -4.26 -15.02
C GLY A 464 -1.31 -3.80 -14.29
N VAL A 465 -1.56 -4.33 -13.09
CA VAL A 465 -2.70 -3.92 -12.26
C VAL A 465 -2.60 -2.45 -11.86
N ALA A 466 -1.41 -1.96 -11.49
CA ALA A 466 -1.22 -0.55 -11.16
C ALA A 466 -1.53 0.38 -12.35
N ARG A 467 -1.22 -0.03 -13.59
CA ARG A 467 -1.64 0.69 -14.81
C ARG A 467 -3.15 0.67 -15.00
N LEU A 468 -3.82 -0.45 -14.72
CA LEU A 468 -5.28 -0.53 -14.76
C LEU A 468 -5.93 0.37 -13.72
N CYS A 469 -5.38 0.44 -12.51
CA CYS A 469 -5.84 1.38 -11.48
C CYS A 469 -5.77 2.84 -11.93
N ALA A 470 -4.78 3.22 -12.74
CA ALA A 470 -4.66 4.57 -13.27
C ALA A 470 -5.77 4.95 -14.29
N THR A 471 -6.55 3.97 -14.77
CA THR A 471 -7.73 4.24 -15.63
C THR A 471 -8.95 4.71 -14.84
N ASN A 472 -8.96 4.52 -13.51
CA ASN A 472 -10.12 4.76 -12.65
C ASN A 472 -11.40 4.02 -13.09
N ASP A 473 -11.27 2.92 -13.86
CA ASP A 473 -12.41 2.13 -14.31
C ASP A 473 -12.61 0.85 -13.46
N LEU A 474 -13.66 0.88 -12.62
CA LEU A 474 -14.05 -0.23 -11.76
C LEU A 474 -14.28 -1.54 -12.53
N VAL A 475 -14.88 -1.50 -13.73
CA VAL A 475 -15.18 -2.70 -14.50
C VAL A 475 -13.88 -3.42 -14.90
N VAL A 476 -12.88 -2.65 -15.33
CA VAL A 476 -11.57 -3.19 -15.69
C VAL A 476 -10.85 -3.76 -14.46
N MET A 477 -10.94 -3.09 -13.31
CA MET A 477 -10.35 -3.57 -12.06
C MET A 477 -11.02 -4.86 -11.55
N GLU A 478 -12.34 -5.01 -11.69
CA GLU A 478 -13.06 -6.26 -11.37
C GLU A 478 -12.61 -7.42 -12.27
N LYS A 479 -12.46 -7.16 -13.57
CA LYS A 479 -11.92 -8.16 -14.51
C LYS A 479 -10.49 -8.55 -14.17
N ALA A 480 -9.65 -7.58 -13.78
CA ALA A 480 -8.29 -7.86 -13.34
C ALA A 480 -8.26 -8.69 -12.04
N LEU A 481 -9.13 -8.37 -11.08
CA LEU A 481 -9.29 -9.15 -9.85
C LEU A 481 -9.72 -10.59 -10.17
N SER A 482 -10.67 -10.78 -11.10
CA SER A 482 -11.08 -12.11 -11.56
C SER A 482 -9.93 -12.87 -12.22
N LEU A 483 -9.16 -12.20 -13.09
CA LEU A 483 -8.00 -12.79 -13.78
C LEU A 483 -6.94 -13.30 -12.78
N ILE A 484 -6.70 -12.56 -11.69
CA ILE A 484 -5.66 -12.89 -10.70
C ILE A 484 -6.15 -13.91 -9.67
N ASN A 485 -7.45 -13.92 -9.35
CA ASN A 485 -8.05 -14.93 -8.48
C ASN A 485 -8.12 -16.31 -9.13
N GLN A 486 -8.19 -16.37 -10.46
CA GLN A 486 -8.08 -17.60 -11.22
C GLN A 486 -6.59 -17.89 -11.41
N VAL A 487 -5.98 -18.79 -10.63
CA VAL A 487 -4.64 -19.29 -10.96
C VAL A 487 -4.78 -20.18 -12.20
N PRO A 488 -4.39 -19.73 -13.40
CA PRO A 488 -4.58 -20.49 -14.62
C PRO A 488 -3.63 -21.68 -14.58
N SER A 489 -4.10 -22.79 -15.15
CA SER A 489 -3.24 -23.96 -15.34
C SER A 489 -2.18 -23.68 -16.40
N VAL A 490 -1.08 -24.44 -16.39
CA VAL A 490 -0.04 -24.37 -17.44
C VAL A 490 -0.61 -24.48 -18.84
N HIS A 491 -1.72 -25.24 -19.02
CA HIS A 491 -2.42 -25.34 -20.30
C HIS A 491 -3.02 -24.00 -20.75
N ALA A 492 -3.57 -23.22 -19.82
CA ALA A 492 -4.11 -21.89 -20.11
C ALA A 492 -3.00 -20.87 -20.43
N TRP A 493 -1.77 -21.07 -19.97
CA TRP A 493 -0.64 -20.19 -20.34
C TRP A 493 -0.07 -20.47 -21.74
N GLN A 494 -0.41 -21.62 -22.33
CA GLN A 494 0.08 -22.05 -23.64
C GLN A 494 -0.83 -21.62 -24.80
N HIS A 495 -2.03 -21.13 -24.50
CA HIS A 495 -3.07 -20.72 -25.45
C HIS A 495 -3.52 -19.29 -25.13
#